data_AF-A0A3M9MP79-F1
#
_entry.id   AF-A0A3M9MP79-F1
#
_cell.length_a   1.000
_cell.length_b   1.000
_cell.length_c   1.000
_cell.angle_alpha   90.00
_cell.angle_beta   90.00
_cell.angle_gamma   90.00
#
_symmetry.space_group_name_H-M   'P 1'
#
loop_
_entity.id
_entity.type
_entity.pdbx_description
1 polymer ?
#
loop_
_entity_poly.entity_id
_entity_poly.type
_entity_poly.pdbx_seq_one_letter_code
_entity_poly.pdbx_strand_id
1 'polypeptide(L)'
;MKKRFFFAMLWTAALGFACSDSDEKDPAGSAHMEVRLTDAPGDYEEVNVDIRSVQIHRDGSDEEAGWETLETIKPGVYNLLDFSNGRDTLLASATLPPGRISQIRLVLGNNNSLRLKGETTPRPLTTPSGQTSGLKLQINADLEADVTYVLLLDFDAAKSIVPRGNSGQFNLKPVIRTLTKAVAGGIKGTVTPAAAKPGILVISAANDTIGGFADDAGHYLIKGVPAGTYKVQFSTAEPYKDKELTNIVVTNDRITEVPAVDLN
;
A
#
# COMPACT_ATOMS: atom_id res chain seq x y z
N MET A 1 34.08 -66.89 46.05
CA MET A 1 35.06 -65.77 45.95
C MET A 1 34.34 -64.53 45.42
N LYS A 2 34.72 -63.37 45.94
CA LYS A 2 34.16 -62.01 45.76
C LYS A 2 34.19 -61.56 44.29
N LYS A 3 33.22 -60.78 43.77
CA LYS A 3 33.13 -59.29 43.68
C LYS A 3 31.75 -58.96 43.04
N ARG A 4 30.81 -58.18 43.61
CA ARG A 4 30.65 -56.69 43.72
C ARG A 4 30.91 -55.94 42.39
N PHE A 5 30.15 -54.96 41.88
CA PHE A 5 28.86 -54.27 42.12
C PHE A 5 28.65 -53.29 40.92
N PHE A 6 27.57 -52.48 40.91
CA PHE A 6 27.23 -51.30 40.05
C PHE A 6 26.24 -51.57 38.90
N PHE A 7 24.93 -51.32 39.04
CA PHE A 7 24.14 -50.06 39.17
C PHE A 7 24.03 -49.27 37.87
N ALA A 8 22.89 -49.39 37.18
CA ALA A 8 22.39 -48.41 36.22
C ALA A 8 20.85 -48.42 36.28
N MET A 9 20.30 -47.45 36.99
CA MET A 9 18.88 -47.16 37.13
C MET A 9 18.46 -46.34 35.90
N LEU A 10 17.66 -46.92 35.02
CA LEU A 10 17.20 -46.29 33.79
C LEU A 10 16.01 -45.36 34.11
N TRP A 11 16.27 -44.05 34.10
CA TRP A 11 15.25 -43.00 34.16
C TRP A 11 14.64 -42.81 32.77
N THR A 12 13.41 -43.30 32.55
CA THR A 12 12.61 -42.94 31.38
C THR A 12 11.82 -41.66 31.69
N ALA A 13 12.36 -40.53 31.24
CA ALA A 13 11.65 -39.26 31.16
C ALA A 13 10.77 -39.26 29.91
N ALA A 14 9.45 -39.33 30.08
CA ALA A 14 8.49 -39.08 29.02
C ALA A 14 8.40 -37.56 28.79
N LEU A 15 9.23 -37.05 27.88
CA LEU A 15 9.11 -35.70 27.35
C LEU A 15 7.93 -35.65 26.38
N GLY A 16 6.88 -34.96 26.79
CA GLY A 16 5.80 -34.55 25.91
C GLY A 16 6.33 -33.54 24.88
N PHE A 17 6.44 -33.99 23.63
CA PHE A 17 6.45 -33.10 22.48
C PHE A 17 5.02 -33.05 21.93
N ALA A 18 4.24 -32.11 22.46
CA ALA A 18 3.13 -31.55 21.72
C ALA A 18 3.73 -30.70 20.60
N CYS A 19 3.93 -31.32 19.43
CA CYS A 19 4.19 -30.58 18.21
C CYS A 19 2.87 -29.91 17.82
N SER A 20 2.71 -28.64 18.20
CA SER A 20 1.74 -27.78 17.54
C SER A 20 2.22 -27.62 16.11
N ASP A 21 1.54 -28.28 15.17
CA ASP A 21 1.48 -27.84 13.78
C ASP A 21 0.91 -26.42 13.82
N SER A 22 1.79 -25.43 13.91
CA SER A 22 1.48 -24.11 13.39
C SER A 22 1.59 -24.26 11.89
N ASP A 23 0.45 -24.53 11.26
CA ASP A 23 0.18 -24.19 9.87
C ASP A 23 0.51 -22.69 9.70
N GLU A 24 1.78 -22.36 9.47
CA GLU A 24 2.16 -21.12 8.81
C GLU A 24 1.62 -21.24 7.39
N LYS A 25 0.35 -20.86 7.24
CA LYS A 25 -0.16 -20.42 5.95
C LYS A 25 0.81 -19.33 5.49
N ASP A 26 1.56 -19.64 4.43
CA ASP A 26 2.25 -18.65 3.61
C ASP A 26 1.37 -17.39 3.54
N PRO A 27 1.91 -16.20 3.88
CA PRO A 27 1.07 -15.04 4.11
C PRO A 27 0.26 -14.81 2.84
N ALA A 28 -1.07 -14.81 3.01
CA ALA A 28 -2.00 -14.38 1.96
C ALA A 28 -1.39 -13.14 1.29
N GLY A 29 -1.11 -13.22 -0.02
CA GLY A 29 -0.25 -12.28 -0.73
C GLY A 29 -0.51 -10.81 -0.37
N SER A 30 0.51 -9.97 -0.39
CA SER A 30 0.38 -8.59 0.10
C SER A 30 -0.19 -7.63 -0.96
N ALA A 31 -0.96 -6.64 -0.50
CA ALA A 31 -1.42 -5.50 -1.29
C ALA A 31 -0.44 -4.33 -1.17
N HIS A 32 -0.31 -3.52 -2.22
CA HIS A 32 0.45 -2.27 -2.16
C HIS A 32 -0.51 -1.08 -2.07
N MET A 33 -0.25 -0.14 -1.15
CA MET A 33 -1.06 1.07 -1.01
C MET A 33 -0.18 2.31 -1.01
N GLU A 34 -0.54 3.27 -1.87
CA GLU A 34 0.00 4.63 -1.88
C GLU A 34 -1.01 5.61 -1.29
N VAL A 35 -0.55 6.51 -0.42
CA VAL A 35 -1.32 7.63 0.10
C VAL A 35 -0.82 8.90 -0.57
N ARG A 36 -1.69 9.58 -1.30
CA ARG A 36 -1.38 10.79 -2.07
C ARG A 36 -2.17 11.98 -1.56
N LEU A 37 -1.62 13.18 -1.69
CA LEU A 37 -2.25 14.45 -1.29
C LEU A 37 -2.51 15.31 -2.52
N THR A 38 -3.71 15.85 -2.61
CA THR A 38 -4.11 16.88 -3.58
C THR A 38 -4.92 17.96 -2.86
N ASP A 39 -5.10 19.10 -3.51
CA ASP A 39 -5.82 20.24 -2.95
C ASP A 39 -7.05 20.61 -3.78
N ALA A 40 -8.12 20.99 -3.07
CA ALA A 40 -9.22 21.73 -3.63
C ALA A 40 -8.95 23.24 -3.45
N PRO A 41 -8.98 24.03 -4.56
CA PRO A 41 -8.41 25.37 -4.61
C PRO A 41 -9.04 26.33 -3.59
N GLY A 42 -8.20 27.13 -2.95
CA GLY A 42 -8.60 28.25 -2.09
C GLY A 42 -8.07 29.60 -2.60
N ASP A 43 -8.70 30.69 -2.15
CA ASP A 43 -8.30 32.06 -2.51
C ASP A 43 -7.16 32.59 -1.63
N TYR A 44 -6.04 31.85 -1.61
CA TYR A 44 -4.86 32.16 -0.81
C TYR A 44 -3.61 32.18 -1.69
N GLU A 45 -2.52 32.75 -1.18
CA GLU A 45 -1.22 32.73 -1.87
C GLU A 45 -0.48 31.43 -1.54
N GLU A 46 -0.49 31.01 -0.28
CA GLU A 46 0.07 29.74 0.17
C GLU A 46 -0.74 29.19 1.35
N VAL A 47 -0.91 27.86 1.39
CA VAL A 47 -1.42 27.15 2.56
C VAL A 47 -0.45 26.03 2.87
N ASN A 48 0.42 26.26 3.84
CA ASN A 48 1.49 25.38 4.22
C ASN A 48 1.04 24.48 5.38
N VAL A 49 0.96 23.18 5.14
CA VAL A 49 0.58 22.18 6.14
C VAL A 49 1.75 21.26 6.44
N ASP A 50 2.06 21.15 7.72
CA ASP A 50 3.12 20.30 8.25
C ASP A 50 2.60 18.87 8.48
N ILE A 51 3.06 17.91 7.68
CA ILE A 51 2.68 16.50 7.77
C ILE A 51 3.85 15.69 8.35
N ARG A 52 3.57 14.91 9.40
CA ARG A 52 4.59 14.18 10.17
C ARG A 52 4.49 12.66 10.04
N SER A 53 3.28 12.11 10.12
CA SER A 53 3.06 10.67 9.98
C SER A 53 1.69 10.36 9.38
N VAL A 54 1.59 9.15 8.81
CA VAL A 54 0.34 8.58 8.31
C VAL A 54 0.18 7.22 8.97
N GLN A 55 -0.98 6.98 9.56
CA GLN A 55 -1.32 5.72 10.23
C GLN A 55 -2.60 5.16 9.65
N ILE A 56 -2.75 3.85 9.63
CA ILE A 56 -3.95 3.16 9.15
C ILE A 56 -4.55 2.33 10.28
N HIS A 57 -5.85 2.09 10.18
CA HIS A 57 -6.57 1.23 11.11
C HIS A 57 -7.32 0.15 10.33
N ARG A 58 -7.09 -1.11 10.69
CA ARG A 58 -7.77 -2.26 10.10
C ARG A 58 -9.04 -2.60 10.88
N ASP A 59 -10.04 -3.16 10.20
CA ASP A 59 -11.22 -3.68 10.90
C ASP A 59 -10.86 -4.91 11.74
N GLY A 60 -11.44 -5.02 12.95
CA GLY A 60 -11.26 -6.17 13.85
C GLY A 60 -10.20 -6.00 14.94
N SER A 61 -9.53 -4.85 15.01
CA SER A 61 -8.63 -4.48 16.11
C SER A 61 -9.32 -3.52 17.10
N ASP A 62 -8.97 -3.59 18.38
CA ASP A 62 -9.44 -2.65 19.42
C ASP A 62 -9.17 -1.19 19.00
N GLU A 63 -10.10 -0.27 19.33
CA GLU A 63 -10.17 1.11 18.80
C GLU A 63 -8.89 1.97 18.97
N GLU A 64 -8.00 1.62 19.90
CA GLU A 64 -6.70 2.27 20.10
C GLU A 64 -5.49 1.40 19.76
N ALA A 65 -5.61 0.06 19.79
CA ALA A 65 -4.49 -0.85 19.51
C ALA A 65 -4.32 -1.19 18.00
N GLY A 66 -5.31 -0.84 17.17
CA GLY A 66 -5.33 -1.15 15.74
C GLY A 66 -4.56 -0.21 14.81
N TRP A 67 -3.85 0.79 15.34
CA TRP A 67 -3.18 1.81 14.53
C TRP A 67 -1.76 1.38 14.14
N GLU A 68 -1.55 1.19 12.85
CA GLU A 68 -0.25 0.88 12.26
C GLU A 68 0.30 2.13 11.55
N THR A 69 1.53 2.53 11.84
CA THR A 69 2.18 3.66 11.15
C THR A 69 2.79 3.16 9.85
N LEU A 70 2.55 3.85 8.74
CA LEU A 70 3.16 3.50 7.46
C LEU A 70 4.65 3.82 7.49
N GLU A 71 5.49 2.84 7.15
CA GLU A 71 6.94 2.93 7.29
C GLU A 71 7.59 3.89 6.29
N THR A 72 7.12 3.87 5.04
CA THR A 72 7.66 4.76 4.00
C THR A 72 6.82 6.02 3.92
N ILE A 73 7.27 7.07 4.60
CA ILE A 73 6.65 8.40 4.57
C ILE A 73 7.66 9.48 4.17
N LYS A 74 7.17 10.51 3.49
CA LYS A 74 7.86 11.78 3.25
C LYS A 74 7.29 12.84 4.22
N PRO A 75 7.84 13.02 5.43
CA PRO A 75 7.40 14.08 6.33
C PRO A 75 7.92 15.44 5.83
N GLY A 76 7.12 16.50 5.99
CA GLY A 76 7.49 17.81 5.46
C GLY A 76 6.38 18.83 5.57
N VAL A 77 6.70 20.07 5.19
CA VAL A 77 5.72 21.15 5.01
C VAL A 77 5.34 21.19 3.55
N TYR A 78 4.05 21.07 3.27
CA TYR A 78 3.48 21.02 1.94
C TYR A 78 2.63 22.26 1.70
N ASN A 79 2.94 23.04 0.67
CA ASN A 79 2.00 24.04 0.17
C ASN A 79 0.89 23.31 -0.60
N LEU A 80 -0.32 23.28 -0.04
CA LEU A 80 -1.44 22.56 -0.63
C LEU A 80 -1.74 23.04 -2.06
N LEU A 81 -1.62 24.35 -2.30
CA LEU A 81 -1.97 24.97 -3.57
C LEU A 81 -1.08 24.51 -4.74
N ASP A 82 0.10 23.97 -4.48
CA ASP A 82 1.00 23.39 -5.49
C ASP A 82 0.39 22.12 -6.13
N PHE A 83 -0.51 21.46 -5.41
CA PHE A 83 -1.18 20.21 -5.79
C PHE A 83 -2.63 20.45 -6.21
N SER A 84 -2.94 21.64 -6.70
CA SER A 84 -4.22 21.96 -7.34
C SER A 84 -4.21 21.57 -8.82
N ASN A 85 -5.38 21.62 -9.48
CA ASN A 85 -5.56 21.35 -10.92
C ASN A 85 -5.14 19.94 -11.37
N GLY A 86 -5.48 18.91 -10.57
CA GLY A 86 -5.23 17.51 -10.90
C GLY A 86 -3.79 17.06 -10.67
N ARG A 87 -2.97 17.88 -10.01
CA ARG A 87 -1.67 17.47 -9.49
C ARG A 87 -1.83 16.84 -8.13
N ASP A 88 -0.93 15.93 -7.79
CA ASP A 88 -0.87 15.33 -6.46
C ASP A 88 0.59 15.06 -6.06
N THR A 89 0.79 14.68 -4.80
CA THR A 89 2.09 14.23 -4.30
C THR A 89 1.94 12.96 -3.46
N LEU A 90 2.92 12.06 -3.57
CA LEU A 90 3.02 10.90 -2.70
C LEU A 90 3.43 11.34 -1.29
N LEU A 91 2.61 11.01 -0.29
CA LEU A 91 2.91 11.21 1.13
C LEU A 91 3.55 9.96 1.73
N ALA A 92 2.92 8.81 1.51
CA ALA A 92 3.36 7.55 2.09
C ALA A 92 3.03 6.37 1.18
N SER A 93 3.75 5.28 1.35
CA SER A 93 3.49 4.00 0.69
C SER A 93 3.72 2.85 1.66
N ALA A 94 2.98 1.76 1.51
CA ALA A 94 3.18 0.57 2.31
C ALA A 94 2.74 -0.70 1.59
N THR A 95 3.35 -1.81 1.97
CA THR A 95 2.92 -3.15 1.60
C THR A 95 2.18 -3.74 2.78
N LEU A 96 0.90 -4.03 2.61
CA LEU A 96 -0.03 -4.40 3.66
C LEU A 96 -0.61 -5.80 3.35
N PRO A 97 -0.91 -6.64 4.35
CA PRO A 97 -1.71 -7.83 4.12
C PRO A 97 -3.11 -7.45 3.58
N PRO A 98 -3.76 -8.39 2.86
CA PRO A 98 -5.09 -8.18 2.32
C PRO A 98 -6.11 -8.07 3.47
N GLY A 99 -7.17 -7.31 3.24
CA GLY A 99 -8.21 -7.06 4.24
C GLY A 99 -8.74 -5.63 4.23
N ARG A 100 -9.68 -5.36 5.14
CA ARG A 100 -10.40 -4.09 5.18
C ARG A 100 -9.69 -3.04 6.03
N ILE A 101 -9.45 -1.88 5.43
CA ILE A 101 -8.98 -0.67 6.11
C ILE A 101 -10.17 0.30 6.22
N SER A 102 -10.54 0.63 7.45
CA SER A 102 -11.68 1.51 7.75
C SER A 102 -11.28 2.94 8.07
N GLN A 103 -10.04 3.17 8.51
CA GLN A 103 -9.60 4.52 8.87
C GLN A 103 -8.16 4.78 8.49
N ILE A 104 -7.88 6.05 8.27
CA ILE A 104 -6.54 6.61 8.15
C ILE A 104 -6.41 7.79 9.10
N ARG A 105 -5.23 8.01 9.63
CA ARG A 105 -4.93 9.13 10.52
C ARG A 105 -3.72 9.87 9.99
N LEU A 106 -3.91 11.17 9.76
CA LEU A 106 -2.86 12.09 9.35
C LEU A 106 -2.38 12.88 10.57
N VAL A 107 -1.13 12.69 10.96
CA VAL A 107 -0.54 13.45 12.08
C VAL A 107 0.10 14.72 11.53
N LEU A 108 -0.41 15.86 12.01
CA LEU A 108 0.08 17.18 11.62
C LEU A 108 1.11 17.68 12.63
N GLY A 109 2.14 18.38 12.13
CA GLY A 109 3.10 19.09 12.95
C GLY A 109 2.63 20.50 13.31
N ASN A 110 3.54 21.29 13.88
CA ASN A 110 3.24 22.64 14.37
C ASN A 110 3.58 23.74 13.36
N ASN A 111 4.31 23.42 12.28
CA ASN A 111 4.79 24.42 11.31
C ASN A 111 3.77 24.73 10.21
N ASN A 112 2.51 24.91 10.60
CA ASN A 112 1.44 25.25 9.65
C ASN A 112 1.36 26.78 9.48
N SER A 113 1.23 27.25 8.25
CA SER A 113 1.11 28.68 7.97
C SER A 113 0.24 28.99 6.75
N LEU A 114 -0.25 30.22 6.70
CA LEU A 114 -1.10 30.76 5.64
C LEU A 114 -0.46 32.06 5.13
N ARG A 115 -0.31 32.21 3.83
CA ARG A 115 -0.02 33.51 3.21
C ARG A 115 -1.24 33.98 2.43
N LEU A 116 -1.77 35.15 2.81
CA LEU A 116 -2.84 35.80 2.07
C LEU A 116 -2.28 36.51 0.85
N LYS A 117 -3.09 36.67 -0.20
CA LYS A 117 -2.71 37.40 -1.41
C LYS A 117 -2.31 38.84 -1.07
N GLY A 118 -1.14 39.25 -1.56
CA GLY A 118 -0.58 40.58 -1.32
C GLY A 118 0.20 40.73 0.01
N GLU A 119 0.27 39.69 0.85
CA GLU A 119 1.14 39.70 2.03
C GLU A 119 2.51 39.11 1.73
N THR A 120 3.56 39.71 2.30
CA THR A 120 4.94 39.24 2.15
C THR A 120 5.33 38.17 3.18
N THR A 121 4.64 38.14 4.32
CA THR A 121 4.98 37.26 5.44
C THR A 121 3.86 36.26 5.72
N PRO A 122 4.16 34.95 5.80
CA PRO A 122 3.19 33.95 6.24
C PRO A 122 2.73 34.19 7.69
N ARG A 123 1.46 33.90 7.96
CA ARG A 123 0.85 33.91 9.29
C ARG A 123 0.79 32.48 9.84
N PRO A 124 1.14 32.24 11.10
CA PRO A 124 1.02 30.92 11.69
C PRO A 124 -0.45 30.49 11.79
N LEU A 125 -0.71 29.22 11.50
CA LEU A 125 -2.02 28.60 11.69
C LEU A 125 -2.04 27.83 13.00
N THR A 126 -3.03 28.11 13.85
CA THR A 126 -3.28 27.29 15.04
C THR A 126 -4.12 26.08 14.63
N THR A 127 -3.78 24.88 15.09
CA THR A 127 -4.60 23.66 14.87
C THR A 127 -5.27 23.24 16.17
N PRO A 128 -6.54 23.63 16.43
CA PRO A 128 -7.22 23.28 17.68
C PRO A 128 -7.51 21.79 17.82
N SER A 129 -7.63 21.06 16.70
CA SER A 129 -7.90 19.62 16.67
C SER A 129 -6.61 18.80 16.52
N GLY A 130 -6.30 17.99 17.52
CA GLY A 130 -5.55 16.74 17.32
C GLY A 130 -4.04 16.83 17.06
N GLN A 131 -3.32 17.87 17.52
CA GLN A 131 -1.85 17.92 17.38
C GLN A 131 -1.14 16.68 17.98
N THR A 132 -1.68 16.09 19.06
CA THR A 132 -1.14 14.87 19.68
C THR A 132 -1.77 13.57 19.16
N SER A 133 -3.05 13.59 18.75
CA SER A 133 -3.79 12.37 18.39
C SER A 133 -3.96 12.15 16.88
N GLY A 134 -3.59 13.12 16.04
CA GLY A 134 -3.77 13.09 14.59
C GLY A 134 -5.21 13.29 14.12
N LEU A 135 -5.38 13.67 12.85
CA LEU A 135 -6.66 13.79 12.18
C LEU A 135 -7.12 12.43 11.67
N LYS A 136 -8.15 11.86 12.29
CA LYS A 136 -8.77 10.61 11.85
C LYS A 136 -9.75 10.87 10.69
N LEU A 137 -9.64 10.09 9.63
CA LEU A 137 -10.50 10.10 8.46
C LEU A 137 -11.05 8.70 8.24
N GLN A 138 -12.33 8.60 7.92
CA GLN A 138 -12.94 7.33 7.54
C GLN A 138 -12.58 7.00 6.09
N ILE A 139 -12.28 5.74 5.84
CA ILE A 139 -12.10 5.17 4.50
C ILE A 139 -12.85 3.83 4.43
N ASN A 140 -13.11 3.35 3.22
CA ASN A 140 -13.68 2.02 3.02
C ASN A 140 -12.89 1.37 1.91
N ALA A 141 -11.76 0.76 2.28
CA ALA A 141 -10.83 0.13 1.36
C ALA A 141 -10.72 -1.36 1.66
N ASP A 142 -11.13 -2.20 0.72
CA ASP A 142 -10.93 -3.64 0.78
C ASP A 142 -9.70 -3.99 -0.08
N LEU A 143 -8.60 -4.34 0.58
CA LEU A 143 -7.34 -4.64 -0.08
C LEU A 143 -7.30 -6.10 -0.50
N GLU A 144 -7.19 -6.34 -1.80
CA GLU A 144 -6.93 -7.67 -2.36
C GLU A 144 -5.43 -7.93 -2.49
N ALA A 145 -5.04 -9.18 -2.32
CA ALA A 145 -3.66 -9.63 -2.47
C ALA A 145 -3.14 -9.26 -3.87
N ASP A 146 -1.90 -8.77 -3.91
CA ASP A 146 -1.15 -8.49 -5.14
C ASP A 146 -1.71 -7.35 -6.02
N VAL A 147 -2.70 -6.61 -5.52
CA VAL A 147 -3.29 -5.42 -6.15
C VAL A 147 -2.65 -4.14 -5.59
N THR A 148 -2.54 -3.11 -6.45
CA THR A 148 -2.04 -1.77 -6.04
C THR A 148 -3.20 -0.78 -5.92
N TYR A 149 -3.26 -0.11 -4.78
CA TYR A 149 -4.27 0.89 -4.43
C TYR A 149 -3.64 2.28 -4.25
N VAL A 150 -4.38 3.31 -4.66
CA VAL A 150 -4.10 4.70 -4.34
C VAL A 150 -5.23 5.24 -3.47
N LEU A 151 -4.88 5.75 -2.30
CA LEU A 151 -5.73 6.55 -1.44
C LEU A 151 -5.36 8.02 -1.62
N LEU A 152 -6.25 8.76 -2.27
CA LEU A 152 -6.11 10.20 -2.46
C LEU A 152 -6.78 10.94 -1.30
N LEU A 153 -6.01 11.80 -0.64
CA LEU A 153 -6.44 12.77 0.35
C LEU A 153 -6.64 14.11 -0.36
N ASP A 154 -7.89 14.48 -0.58
CA ASP A 154 -8.29 15.75 -1.19
C ASP A 154 -8.54 16.77 -0.09
N PHE A 155 -7.56 17.63 0.14
CA PHE A 155 -7.56 18.63 1.21
C PHE A 155 -8.24 19.90 0.70
N ASP A 156 -9.32 20.34 1.33
CA ASP A 156 -10.02 21.56 0.92
C ASP A 156 -9.45 22.77 1.68
N ALA A 157 -8.44 23.43 1.10
CA ALA A 157 -7.82 24.60 1.73
C ALA A 157 -8.83 25.70 2.05
N ALA A 158 -9.79 25.97 1.16
CA ALA A 158 -10.80 27.01 1.35
C ALA A 158 -11.65 26.77 2.61
N LYS A 159 -12.11 25.54 2.83
CA LYS A 159 -12.91 25.17 4.00
C LYS A 159 -12.08 24.91 5.26
N SER A 160 -10.79 24.63 5.09
CA SER A 160 -9.91 24.27 6.20
C SER A 160 -9.35 25.47 6.95
N ILE A 161 -9.36 26.65 6.35
CA ILE A 161 -8.87 27.88 6.97
C ILE A 161 -10.04 28.66 7.56
N VAL A 162 -10.03 28.84 8.88
CA VAL A 162 -11.14 29.49 9.62
C VAL A 162 -10.63 30.70 10.39
N PRO A 163 -11.21 31.91 10.21
CA PRO A 163 -10.86 33.09 11.00
C PRO A 163 -11.07 32.86 12.50
N ARG A 164 -10.12 33.32 13.31
CA ARG A 164 -10.17 33.25 14.78
C ARG A 164 -10.78 34.53 15.35
N GLY A 165 -12.10 34.63 15.27
CA GLY A 165 -12.84 35.82 15.71
C GLY A 165 -12.32 37.09 15.00
N ASN A 166 -12.23 38.20 15.72
CA ASN A 166 -11.79 39.49 15.17
C ASN A 166 -10.29 39.76 15.34
N SER A 167 -9.49 38.73 15.67
CA SER A 167 -8.06 38.89 15.97
C SER A 167 -7.17 39.03 14.73
N GLY A 168 -7.72 38.80 13.53
CA GLY A 168 -6.94 38.71 12.29
C GLY A 168 -6.10 37.44 12.17
N GLN A 169 -6.20 36.51 13.14
CA GLN A 169 -5.55 35.20 13.12
C GLN A 169 -6.45 34.14 12.48
N PHE A 170 -5.85 33.02 12.09
CA PHE A 170 -6.54 31.91 11.44
C PHE A 170 -6.26 30.58 12.16
N ASN A 171 -7.26 29.71 12.18
CA ASN A 171 -7.15 28.33 12.60
C ASN A 171 -7.12 27.42 11.36
N LEU A 172 -6.36 26.33 11.47
CA LEU A 172 -6.43 25.20 10.55
C LEU A 172 -7.38 24.14 11.16
N LYS A 173 -8.52 23.95 10.50
CA LYS A 173 -9.51 22.90 10.77
C LYS A 173 -9.63 22.04 9.51
N PRO A 174 -8.75 21.03 9.32
CA PRO A 174 -8.70 20.28 8.08
C PRO A 174 -10.05 19.68 7.67
N VAL A 175 -10.44 19.94 6.43
CA VAL A 175 -11.56 19.32 5.75
C VAL A 175 -10.98 18.51 4.62
N ILE A 176 -10.95 17.19 4.78
CA ILE A 176 -10.30 16.28 3.84
C ILE A 176 -11.32 15.25 3.37
N ARG A 177 -11.40 15.05 2.05
CA ARG A 177 -12.15 13.98 1.43
C ARG A 177 -11.19 12.86 1.03
N THR A 178 -11.61 11.63 1.25
CA THR A 178 -10.83 10.43 0.92
C THR A 178 -11.40 9.75 -0.31
N LEU A 179 -10.53 9.31 -1.21
CA LEU A 179 -10.88 8.55 -2.40
C LEU A 179 -9.90 7.39 -2.56
N THR A 180 -10.40 6.16 -2.42
CA THR A 180 -9.60 4.96 -2.66
C THR A 180 -9.89 4.43 -4.05
N LYS A 181 -8.84 4.08 -4.80
CA LYS A 181 -8.95 3.47 -6.13
C LYS A 181 -7.90 2.38 -6.30
N ALA A 182 -8.32 1.21 -6.75
CA ALA A 182 -7.40 0.23 -7.29
C ALA A 182 -6.87 0.74 -8.65
N VAL A 183 -5.54 0.80 -8.80
CA VAL A 183 -4.88 1.40 -9.97
C VAL A 183 -4.17 0.39 -10.85
N ALA A 184 -3.89 -0.81 -10.33
CA ALA A 184 -3.31 -1.90 -11.10
C ALA A 184 -3.57 -3.25 -10.43
N GLY A 185 -3.95 -4.24 -11.25
CA GLY A 185 -4.11 -5.62 -10.85
C GLY A 185 -2.84 -6.42 -11.15
N GLY A 186 -3.03 -7.66 -11.58
CA GLY A 186 -1.93 -8.52 -11.98
C GLY A 186 -2.37 -9.70 -12.84
N ILE A 187 -1.39 -10.46 -13.32
CA ILE A 187 -1.60 -11.66 -14.12
C ILE A 187 -0.86 -12.81 -13.42
N LYS A 188 -1.55 -13.92 -13.16
CA LYS A 188 -0.93 -15.13 -12.62
C LYS A 188 -1.25 -16.36 -13.47
N GLY A 189 -0.38 -17.36 -13.38
CA GLY A 189 -0.59 -18.67 -13.98
C GLY A 189 0.58 -19.60 -13.72
N THR A 190 0.63 -20.69 -14.48
CA THR A 190 1.69 -21.70 -14.37
C THR A 190 2.23 -22.04 -15.75
N VAL A 191 3.53 -22.32 -15.82
CA VAL A 191 4.20 -22.86 -17.01
C VAL A 191 4.64 -24.30 -16.75
N THR A 192 4.54 -25.16 -17.77
CA THR A 192 4.98 -26.56 -17.69
C THR A 192 5.82 -26.91 -18.90
N PRO A 193 6.97 -27.60 -18.76
CA PRO A 193 7.61 -27.96 -17.49
C PRO A 193 8.27 -26.75 -16.82
N ALA A 194 8.34 -26.74 -15.49
CA ALA A 194 8.97 -25.67 -14.72
C ALA A 194 10.47 -25.46 -15.07
N ALA A 195 11.13 -26.53 -15.54
CA ALA A 195 12.50 -26.49 -16.03
C ALA A 195 12.71 -25.54 -17.23
N ALA A 196 11.64 -25.13 -17.91
CA ALA A 196 11.71 -24.17 -19.01
C ALA A 196 12.11 -22.76 -18.57
N LYS A 197 11.91 -22.39 -17.29
CA LYS A 197 12.30 -21.10 -16.68
C LYS A 197 12.14 -19.90 -17.64
N PRO A 198 10.95 -19.68 -18.23
CA PRO A 198 10.79 -18.66 -19.26
C PRO A 198 10.92 -17.25 -18.67
N GLY A 199 11.46 -16.34 -19.47
CA GLY A 199 11.19 -14.91 -19.31
C GLY A 199 9.75 -14.62 -19.73
N ILE A 200 9.02 -13.86 -18.92
CA ILE A 200 7.60 -13.55 -19.14
C ILE A 200 7.47 -12.06 -19.38
N LEU A 201 6.82 -11.67 -20.48
CA LEU A 201 6.53 -10.28 -20.83
C LEU A 201 5.02 -10.09 -21.03
N VAL A 202 4.45 -9.15 -20.30
CA VAL A 202 3.09 -8.63 -20.48
C VAL A 202 3.20 -7.37 -21.33
N ILE A 203 2.64 -7.42 -22.53
CA ILE A 203 2.83 -6.42 -23.59
C ILE A 203 1.50 -5.74 -23.89
N SER A 204 1.46 -4.41 -23.76
CA SER A 204 0.28 -3.59 -24.05
C SER A 204 0.10 -3.35 -25.55
N ALA A 205 -1.06 -2.83 -25.97
CA ALA A 205 -1.29 -2.39 -27.35
C ALA A 205 -0.37 -1.23 -27.77
N ALA A 206 0.15 -0.45 -26.82
CA ALA A 206 1.14 0.61 -27.07
C ALA A 206 2.59 0.08 -27.08
N ASN A 207 2.78 -1.24 -26.96
CA ASN A 207 4.07 -1.92 -26.88
C ASN A 207 4.89 -1.61 -25.62
N ASP A 208 4.21 -1.19 -24.55
CA ASP A 208 4.80 -1.13 -23.21
C ASP A 208 4.89 -2.53 -22.61
N THR A 209 5.95 -2.81 -21.87
CA THR A 209 6.22 -4.15 -21.34
C THR A 209 6.41 -4.15 -19.83
N ILE A 210 5.73 -5.08 -19.16
CA ILE A 210 5.98 -5.44 -17.75
C ILE A 210 6.48 -6.88 -17.73
N GLY A 211 7.61 -7.12 -17.06
CA GLY A 211 8.30 -8.41 -17.10
C GLY A 211 8.35 -9.12 -15.76
N GLY A 212 8.55 -10.43 -15.81
CA GLY A 212 8.84 -11.27 -14.65
C GLY A 212 9.31 -12.66 -15.06
N PHE A 213 9.43 -13.54 -14.08
CA PHE A 213 9.88 -14.91 -14.26
C PHE A 213 8.97 -15.86 -13.48
N ALA A 214 8.93 -17.12 -13.91
CA ALA A 214 8.33 -18.19 -13.13
C ALA A 214 9.26 -18.65 -11.99
N ASP A 215 8.69 -19.14 -10.91
CA ASP A 215 9.41 -19.79 -9.81
C ASP A 215 9.91 -21.20 -10.20
N ASP A 216 10.61 -21.87 -9.27
CA ASP A 216 11.15 -23.22 -9.51
C ASP A 216 10.06 -24.30 -9.68
N ALA A 217 8.81 -24.02 -9.31
CA ALA A 217 7.65 -24.87 -9.55
C ALA A 217 6.87 -24.48 -10.82
N GLY A 218 7.27 -23.41 -11.52
CA GLY A 218 6.66 -22.93 -12.75
C GLY A 218 5.51 -21.94 -12.53
N HIS A 219 5.21 -21.51 -11.30
CA HIS A 219 4.20 -20.47 -11.06
C HIS A 219 4.76 -19.09 -11.36
N TYR A 220 3.94 -18.21 -11.91
CA TYR A 220 4.31 -16.81 -12.14
C TYR A 220 3.21 -15.87 -11.69
N LEU A 221 3.62 -14.67 -11.26
CA LEU A 221 2.74 -13.56 -10.92
C LEU A 221 3.39 -12.26 -11.37
N ILE A 222 2.75 -11.56 -12.30
CA ILE A 222 3.14 -10.23 -12.77
C ILE A 222 2.19 -9.22 -12.11
N LYS A 223 2.70 -8.47 -11.12
CA LYS A 223 1.93 -7.46 -10.38
C LYS A 223 2.00 -6.10 -11.07
N GLY A 224 1.11 -5.19 -10.68
CA GLY A 224 1.15 -3.80 -11.13
C GLY A 224 0.77 -3.65 -12.61
N VAL A 225 -0.04 -4.55 -13.15
CA VAL A 225 -0.53 -4.49 -14.52
C VAL A 225 -1.79 -3.60 -14.54
N PRO A 226 -1.78 -2.43 -15.20
CA PRO A 226 -2.96 -1.59 -15.31
C PRO A 226 -4.11 -2.29 -16.05
N ALA A 227 -5.33 -1.80 -15.88
CA ALA A 227 -6.47 -2.30 -16.60
C ALA A 227 -6.30 -2.12 -18.11
N GLY A 228 -6.53 -3.18 -18.86
CA GLY A 228 -6.30 -3.19 -20.30
C GLY A 228 -6.36 -4.59 -20.88
N THR A 229 -6.05 -4.68 -22.17
CA THR A 229 -5.92 -5.96 -22.87
C THR A 229 -4.48 -6.14 -23.30
N TYR A 230 -3.91 -7.28 -22.95
CA TYR A 230 -2.50 -7.56 -23.09
C TYR A 230 -2.24 -8.83 -23.88
N LYS A 231 -1.03 -8.89 -24.42
CA LYS A 231 -0.39 -10.11 -24.86
C LYS A 231 0.61 -10.56 -23.80
N VAL A 232 0.66 -11.85 -23.49
CA VAL A 232 1.66 -12.43 -22.58
C VAL A 232 2.58 -13.34 -23.38
N GLN A 233 3.86 -13.00 -23.44
CA GLN A 233 4.88 -13.76 -24.15
C GLN A 233 5.77 -14.50 -23.15
N PHE A 234 6.08 -15.76 -23.47
CA PHE A 234 6.94 -16.66 -22.74
C PHE A 234 8.13 -16.99 -23.65
N SER A 235 9.33 -16.58 -23.23
CA SER A 235 10.58 -16.82 -23.98
C SER A 235 11.51 -17.73 -23.20
N THR A 236 11.98 -18.80 -23.83
CA THR A 236 12.80 -19.85 -23.22
C THR A 236 13.90 -20.31 -24.20
N ALA A 237 14.69 -21.30 -23.80
CA ALA A 237 15.74 -21.91 -24.62
C ALA A 237 15.36 -23.35 -24.99
N GLU A 238 15.95 -23.84 -26.09
CA GLU A 238 15.86 -25.24 -26.50
C GLU A 238 16.20 -26.19 -25.32
N PRO A 239 15.46 -27.30 -25.15
CA PRO A 239 14.48 -27.89 -26.08
C PRO A 239 13.04 -27.33 -25.96
N TYR A 240 12.82 -26.30 -25.14
CA TYR A 240 11.51 -25.73 -24.91
C TYR A 240 11.13 -24.70 -25.96
N LYS A 241 9.84 -24.48 -26.14
CA LYS A 241 9.31 -23.57 -27.16
C LYS A 241 8.74 -22.31 -26.55
N ASP A 242 9.06 -21.18 -27.16
CA ASP A 242 8.39 -19.91 -26.89
C ASP A 242 6.88 -20.03 -27.13
N LYS A 243 6.10 -19.31 -26.33
CA LYS A 243 4.65 -19.20 -26.50
C LYS A 243 4.15 -17.79 -26.29
N GLU A 244 2.98 -17.52 -26.85
CA GLU A 244 2.25 -16.29 -26.57
C GLU A 244 0.77 -16.57 -26.29
N LEU A 245 0.19 -15.77 -25.42
CA LEU A 245 -1.23 -15.71 -25.14
C LEU A 245 -1.73 -14.32 -25.48
N THR A 246 -2.87 -14.23 -26.16
CA THR A 246 -3.44 -12.97 -26.61
C THR A 246 -4.77 -12.71 -25.92
N ASN A 247 -5.22 -11.45 -25.96
CA ASN A 247 -6.51 -11.02 -25.42
C ASN A 247 -6.67 -11.27 -23.91
N ILE A 248 -5.57 -11.16 -23.15
CA ILE A 248 -5.62 -11.25 -21.69
C ILE A 248 -6.14 -9.93 -21.14
N VAL A 249 -7.35 -9.96 -20.57
CA VAL A 249 -8.00 -8.79 -19.99
C VAL A 249 -7.64 -8.68 -18.51
N VAL A 250 -7.10 -7.53 -18.13
CA VAL A 250 -6.77 -7.18 -16.74
C VAL A 250 -7.71 -6.07 -16.28
N THR A 251 -8.19 -6.16 -15.04
CA THR A 251 -8.87 -5.07 -14.35
C THR A 251 -8.00 -4.60 -13.17
N ASN A 252 -8.17 -3.35 -12.77
CA ASN A 252 -7.31 -2.76 -11.73
C ASN A 252 -7.49 -3.37 -10.34
N ASP A 253 -8.61 -4.05 -10.11
CA ASP A 253 -9.09 -4.45 -8.79
C ASP A 253 -8.83 -5.91 -8.44
N ARG A 254 -8.21 -6.71 -9.33
CA ARG A 254 -8.03 -8.15 -9.12
C ARG A 254 -6.83 -8.72 -9.87
N ILE A 255 -6.51 -9.97 -9.56
CA ILE A 255 -5.56 -10.77 -10.32
C ILE A 255 -6.29 -11.58 -11.39
N THR A 256 -5.88 -11.42 -12.65
CA THR A 256 -6.33 -12.25 -13.78
C THR A 256 -5.58 -13.57 -13.78
N GLU A 257 -6.30 -14.67 -13.65
CA GLU A 257 -5.75 -16.01 -13.76
C GLU A 257 -5.77 -16.49 -15.22
N VAL A 258 -4.64 -17.01 -15.68
CA VAL A 258 -4.43 -17.45 -17.06
C VAL A 258 -4.21 -18.96 -17.10
N PRO A 259 -4.72 -19.67 -18.13
CA PRO A 259 -4.52 -21.12 -18.25
C PRO A 259 -3.05 -21.52 -18.24
N ALA A 260 -2.77 -22.73 -17.75
CA ALA A 260 -1.42 -23.29 -17.74
C ALA A 260 -0.82 -23.33 -19.16
N VAL A 261 0.45 -22.93 -19.26
CA VAL A 261 1.16 -22.81 -20.54
C VAL A 261 2.16 -23.94 -20.67
N ASP A 262 1.90 -24.86 -21.60
CA ASP A 262 2.82 -25.93 -21.94
C ASP A 262 3.93 -25.44 -22.87
N LEU A 263 5.20 -25.54 -22.51
CA LEU A 263 6.37 -25.07 -23.26
C LEU A 263 7.18 -26.23 -23.89
N ASN A 264 6.64 -27.44 -23.95
CA ASN A 264 7.27 -28.55 -24.67
C ASN A 264 7.27 -28.38 -26.20
#